data_AF-A0A7X9ZMC1-F1
#
_entry.id   AF-A0A7X9ZMC1-F1
#
_cell.length_a   1.000
_cell.length_b   1.000
_cell.length_c   1.000
_cell.angle_alpha   90.00
_cell.angle_beta   90.00
_cell.angle_gamma   90.00
#
_symmetry.space_group_name_H-M   'P 1'
#
loop_
_entity.id
_entity.type
_entity.pdbx_description
1 polymer ?
#
loop_
_entity_poly.entity_id
_entity_poly.type
_entity_poly.pdbx_seq_one_letter_code
_entity_poly.pdbx_strand_id
1 'polypeptide(L)'
;MRAMGRIAWGLIALLAAAVPLAGAGAQDAEPRDRRSFSCPIGGKAFVQDVGYFALPIARFPDGSWLGDHLIDVQIPVCPDNGLVLLPDYRASETRMAYRSYTPAELARLPVLIADPAYAALKPDGHYAQAYWLATQLGLPAQDRFHMLQRATWGARAAPLRRRLVERMVADLPGLIDDAGVTPAEQRTMRWYLINGLRELGRFDAALALLGKAGADAGPEADGPEAMRRAIAERDDARFPAELLEPRMVGQVCDGGLDRIYGPRAPASVAACKTRREREAAEFDASEAAIEESIALRRDPAGLAARCAATAERARSRGLAMACEAQQDARDEAAADELVTDGPALAAACDATPETGRKGPLFHACISYGISLESELAEAIARDDDAWAVLCPGGEDVEVEDRNSHVSAACGSAGRLRHDHAVEALLADPVALDAQCRTTPEDARSFLLGSACQGRETQKQVARIDLLATDAAAFARECGRYRGRIAASKQMSGDDKEEEVCRWAHNLRENRKVIADAQAQGLICSPETLYTPFRPRCVTKADHDAEQAREMAIPEVRRLRDDRFAEDSSLSKAARARAAAIVARAKEDRSYPKRRPGDRW
;
A
#
# COMPACT_ATOMS: atom_id res chain seq x y z
N MET A 1 16.06 35.04 -19.25
CA MET A 1 14.59 35.12 -19.09
C MET A 1 13.89 33.78 -19.39
N ARG A 2 14.47 32.62 -19.00
CA ARG A 2 13.83 31.29 -19.13
C ARG A 2 13.70 30.54 -17.79
N ALA A 3 14.16 31.12 -16.68
CA ALA A 3 14.20 30.46 -15.36
C ALA A 3 13.09 30.87 -14.37
N MET A 4 12.14 31.73 -14.74
CA MET A 4 11.01 32.13 -13.86
C MET A 4 9.66 31.51 -14.25
N GLY A 5 9.62 30.60 -15.24
CA GLY A 5 8.36 30.05 -15.77
C GLY A 5 7.82 28.81 -15.04
N ARG A 6 8.59 28.16 -14.16
CA ARG A 6 8.25 26.85 -13.58
C ARG A 6 7.67 26.89 -12.16
N ILE A 7 7.71 28.02 -11.47
CA ILE A 7 7.24 28.13 -10.07
C ILE A 7 5.75 28.50 -9.97
N ALA A 8 5.12 28.98 -11.05
CA ALA A 8 3.72 29.42 -11.02
C ALA A 8 2.67 28.31 -11.26
N TRP A 9 3.09 27.07 -11.56
CA TRP A 9 2.18 25.95 -11.83
C TRP A 9 1.91 25.04 -10.61
N GLY A 10 2.57 25.30 -9.47
CA GLY A 10 2.47 24.44 -8.27
C GLY A 10 1.31 24.72 -7.32
N LEU A 11 0.45 25.72 -7.59
CA LEU A 11 -0.56 26.20 -6.61
C LEU A 11 -2.02 26.14 -7.09
N ILE A 12 -2.32 25.41 -8.17
CA ILE A 12 -3.69 25.14 -8.62
C ILE A 12 -3.87 23.62 -8.81
N ALA A 13 -3.71 22.86 -7.73
CA ALA A 13 -4.06 21.44 -7.67
C ALA A 13 -4.72 21.12 -6.32
N LEU A 14 -5.77 21.89 -6.00
CA LEU A 14 -6.70 21.61 -4.89
C LEU A 14 -8.14 21.85 -5.37
N LEU A 15 -8.47 21.31 -6.55
CA LEU A 15 -9.85 21.07 -6.95
C LEU A 15 -10.18 19.64 -6.54
N ALA A 16 -10.83 19.53 -5.38
CA ALA A 16 -11.46 18.31 -4.93
C ALA A 16 -12.41 17.81 -6.03
N ALA A 17 -12.07 16.67 -6.62
CA ALA A 17 -13.01 15.87 -7.40
C ALA A 17 -14.07 15.31 -6.44
N ALA A 18 -15.06 16.12 -6.09
CA ALA A 18 -16.30 15.65 -5.52
C ALA A 18 -17.08 14.95 -6.64
N VAL A 19 -16.81 13.66 -6.83
CA VAL A 19 -17.68 12.78 -7.62
C VAL A 19 -19.04 12.78 -6.91
N PRO A 20 -20.14 13.22 -7.54
CA PRO A 20 -21.44 13.04 -6.97
C PRO A 20 -21.74 11.54 -6.98
N LEU A 21 -21.82 10.94 -5.78
CA LEU A 21 -22.45 9.64 -5.54
C LEU A 21 -23.94 9.74 -5.88
N ALA A 22 -24.25 9.77 -7.17
CA ALA A 22 -25.59 9.70 -7.68
C ALA A 22 -25.99 8.22 -7.83
N GLY A 23 -26.93 7.78 -6.98
CA GLY A 23 -27.90 6.76 -7.34
C GLY A 23 -27.46 5.30 -7.19
N ALA A 24 -27.84 4.72 -6.05
CA ALA A 24 -28.11 3.29 -5.94
C ALA A 24 -29.05 2.85 -7.08
N GLY A 25 -28.52 2.09 -8.04
CA GLY A 25 -29.25 1.77 -9.27
C GLY A 25 -28.63 0.66 -10.11
N ALA A 26 -27.94 -0.30 -9.48
CA ALA A 26 -27.72 -1.66 -9.99
C ALA A 26 -26.97 -2.42 -8.89
N GLN A 27 -27.68 -3.23 -8.10
CA GLN A 27 -27.03 -4.41 -7.53
C GLN A 27 -26.80 -5.35 -8.71
N ASP A 28 -25.79 -5.05 -9.54
CA ASP A 28 -25.24 -6.03 -10.46
C ASP A 28 -24.83 -7.20 -9.59
N ALA A 29 -25.54 -8.30 -9.75
CA ALA A 29 -25.28 -9.54 -9.05
C ALA A 29 -23.79 -9.83 -9.19
N GLU A 30 -23.07 -9.87 -8.07
CA GLU A 30 -21.64 -10.16 -8.05
C GLU A 30 -21.35 -11.30 -9.04
N PRO A 31 -20.30 -11.18 -9.89
CA PRO A 31 -20.02 -12.17 -10.91
C PRO A 31 -19.82 -13.55 -10.26
N ARG A 32 -20.89 -14.36 -10.28
CA ARG A 32 -20.88 -15.75 -9.80
C ARG A 32 -19.98 -16.57 -10.70
N ASP A 33 -18.98 -17.25 -10.14
CA ASP A 33 -18.08 -18.15 -10.88
C ASP A 33 -18.82 -19.48 -11.17
N ARG A 34 -19.79 -19.40 -12.07
CA ARG A 34 -20.53 -20.57 -12.56
C ARG A 34 -19.69 -21.32 -13.58
N ARG A 35 -19.50 -22.61 -13.34
CA ARG A 35 -18.71 -23.48 -14.20
C ARG A 35 -19.49 -24.71 -14.61
N SER A 36 -19.19 -25.22 -15.79
CA SER A 36 -19.71 -26.48 -16.31
C SER A 36 -18.79 -27.63 -15.91
N PHE A 37 -19.38 -28.70 -15.42
CA PHE A 37 -18.70 -29.91 -14.97
C PHE A 37 -19.34 -31.13 -15.64
N SER A 38 -18.61 -32.24 -15.67
CA SER A 38 -19.13 -33.55 -16.06
C SER A 38 -18.86 -34.55 -14.96
N CYS A 39 -19.87 -35.35 -14.62
CA CYS A 39 -19.75 -36.38 -13.60
C CYS A 39 -18.86 -37.53 -14.06
N PRO A 40 -17.78 -37.86 -13.32
CA PRO A 40 -16.88 -38.96 -13.66
C PRO A 40 -17.61 -40.30 -13.78
N ILE A 41 -18.64 -40.51 -12.94
CA ILE A 41 -19.56 -41.64 -13.04
C ILE A 41 -20.80 -41.18 -13.82
N GLY A 42 -21.09 -41.86 -14.93
CA GLY A 42 -22.31 -41.66 -15.73
C GLY A 42 -22.25 -40.49 -16.72
N GLY A 43 -21.26 -39.60 -16.64
CA GLY A 43 -21.00 -38.57 -17.67
C GLY A 43 -22.01 -37.43 -17.72
N LYS A 44 -22.91 -37.31 -16.74
CA LYS A 44 -23.90 -36.22 -16.72
C LYS A 44 -23.22 -34.87 -16.56
N ALA A 45 -23.54 -33.94 -17.45
CA ALA A 45 -23.12 -32.55 -17.35
C ALA A 45 -23.97 -31.77 -16.33
N PHE A 46 -23.35 -30.85 -15.59
CA PHE A 46 -24.04 -29.93 -14.69
C PHE A 46 -23.31 -28.60 -14.59
N VAL A 47 -23.99 -27.58 -14.06
CA VAL A 47 -23.42 -26.26 -13.79
C VAL A 47 -23.55 -25.97 -12.30
N GLN A 48 -22.46 -25.53 -11.67
CA GLN A 48 -22.44 -25.12 -10.27
C GLN A 48 -21.67 -23.81 -10.12
N ASP A 49 -22.14 -22.97 -9.19
CA ASP A 49 -21.38 -21.81 -8.71
C ASP A 49 -20.32 -22.29 -7.72
N VAL A 50 -19.05 -22.08 -8.06
CA VAL A 50 -17.90 -22.45 -7.22
C VAL A 50 -17.13 -21.22 -6.73
N GLY A 51 -17.68 -20.02 -6.99
CA GLY A 51 -17.12 -18.77 -6.51
C GLY A 51 -17.54 -18.52 -5.07
N TYR A 52 -16.60 -18.07 -4.26
CA TYR A 52 -16.91 -17.37 -3.02
C TYR A 52 -15.92 -16.24 -2.82
N PHE A 53 -16.33 -15.26 -2.04
CA PHE A 53 -15.50 -14.13 -1.71
C PHE A 53 -14.63 -14.47 -0.49
N ALA A 54 -13.32 -14.55 -0.71
CA ALA A 54 -12.31 -14.55 0.34
C ALA A 54 -11.53 -13.25 0.25
N LEU A 55 -11.31 -12.59 1.37
CA LEU A 55 -10.46 -11.41 1.47
C LEU A 55 -9.08 -11.84 1.94
N PRO A 56 -8.05 -11.86 1.06
CA PRO A 56 -6.68 -12.17 1.44
C PRO A 56 -6.00 -11.03 2.23
N ILE A 57 -6.80 -10.24 2.94
CA ILE A 57 -6.37 -9.14 3.79
C ILE A 57 -6.14 -9.58 5.23
N ALA A 58 -6.27 -10.86 5.57
CA ALA A 58 -5.90 -11.37 6.88
C ALA A 58 -5.85 -12.88 6.82
N ARG A 59 -4.69 -13.45 7.16
CA ARG A 59 -4.55 -14.90 7.29
C ARG A 59 -4.72 -15.29 8.75
N PHE A 60 -5.66 -16.19 9.02
CA PHE A 60 -5.90 -16.70 10.36
C PHE A 60 -4.94 -17.84 10.72
N PRO A 61 -4.79 -18.20 12.01
CA PRO A 61 -3.82 -19.22 12.43
C PRO A 61 -4.08 -20.63 11.90
N ASP A 62 -5.33 -20.93 11.50
CA ASP A 62 -5.71 -22.17 10.81
C ASP A 62 -5.49 -22.13 9.29
N GLY A 63 -4.96 -21.02 8.78
CA GLY A 63 -4.62 -20.77 7.38
C GLY A 63 -5.76 -20.20 6.56
N SER A 64 -6.95 -20.07 7.15
CA SER A 64 -8.13 -19.51 6.49
C SER A 64 -8.07 -17.99 6.36
N TRP A 65 -8.89 -17.44 5.48
CA TRP A 65 -9.09 -16.02 5.24
C TRP A 65 -10.49 -15.58 5.67
N LEU A 66 -10.68 -14.26 5.80
CA LEU A 66 -12.02 -13.71 5.97
C LEU A 66 -12.88 -14.07 4.74
N GLY A 67 -14.03 -14.69 4.96
CA GLY A 67 -14.89 -15.24 3.89
C GLY A 67 -14.83 -16.76 3.71
N ASP A 68 -13.79 -17.44 4.22
CA ASP A 68 -13.63 -18.90 4.06
C ASP A 68 -14.67 -19.76 4.80
N HIS A 69 -15.57 -19.15 5.57
CA HIS A 69 -16.77 -19.83 6.05
C HIS A 69 -17.70 -20.30 4.91
N LEU A 70 -17.51 -19.81 3.69
CA LEU A 70 -18.23 -20.21 2.48
C LEU A 70 -17.41 -21.14 1.56
N ILE A 71 -16.20 -21.54 1.95
CA ILE A 71 -15.27 -22.26 1.06
C ILE A 71 -15.86 -23.54 0.47
N ASP A 72 -16.81 -24.18 1.16
CA ASP A 72 -17.42 -25.46 0.77
C ASP A 72 -18.15 -25.41 -0.59
N VAL A 73 -18.52 -24.21 -1.08
CA VAL A 73 -19.08 -24.04 -2.43
C VAL A 73 -18.07 -24.37 -3.54
N GLN A 74 -16.76 -24.32 -3.24
CA GLN A 74 -15.71 -24.65 -4.20
C GLN A 74 -15.67 -26.13 -4.60
N ILE A 75 -16.41 -27.02 -3.94
CA ILE A 75 -16.42 -28.43 -4.33
C ILE A 75 -17.69 -28.73 -5.12
N PRO A 76 -17.58 -29.00 -6.44
CA PRO A 76 -18.69 -29.45 -7.25
C PRO A 76 -19.21 -30.80 -6.77
N VAL A 77 -20.53 -30.95 -6.77
CA VAL A 77 -21.18 -32.20 -6.39
C VAL A 77 -22.00 -32.73 -7.56
N CYS A 78 -21.76 -33.98 -7.92
CA CYS A 78 -22.52 -34.67 -8.93
C CYS A 78 -23.99 -34.83 -8.51
N PRO A 79 -24.96 -34.31 -9.29
CA PRO A 79 -26.36 -34.28 -8.86
C PRO A 79 -27.00 -35.66 -8.72
N ASP A 80 -26.53 -36.66 -9.47
CA ASP A 80 -27.18 -37.97 -9.52
C ASP A 80 -26.68 -38.97 -8.49
N ASN A 81 -25.44 -38.80 -8.00
CA ASN A 81 -24.78 -39.78 -7.16
C ASN A 81 -24.05 -39.19 -5.95
N GLY A 82 -24.02 -37.86 -5.80
CA GLY A 82 -23.40 -37.18 -4.66
C GLY A 82 -21.87 -37.29 -4.61
N LEU A 83 -21.20 -37.69 -5.70
CA LEU A 83 -19.76 -37.66 -5.80
C LEU A 83 -19.25 -36.21 -5.76
N VAL A 84 -18.37 -35.91 -4.81
CA VAL A 84 -17.61 -34.65 -4.78
C VAL A 84 -16.46 -34.70 -5.80
N LEU A 85 -16.27 -33.63 -6.55
CA LEU A 85 -15.11 -33.52 -7.46
C LEU A 85 -13.89 -33.02 -6.68
N LEU A 86 -12.84 -33.85 -6.60
CA LEU A 86 -11.65 -33.55 -5.82
C LEU A 86 -10.85 -32.39 -6.44
N PRO A 87 -10.53 -31.34 -5.67
CA PRO A 87 -9.61 -30.29 -6.10
C PRO A 87 -8.24 -30.83 -6.52
N ASP A 88 -7.62 -30.19 -7.50
CA ASP A 88 -6.24 -30.42 -7.91
C ASP A 88 -5.39 -29.21 -7.51
N TYR A 89 -4.76 -29.29 -6.33
CA TYR A 89 -3.94 -28.21 -5.78
C TYR A 89 -2.62 -27.99 -6.53
N ARG A 90 -2.28 -28.84 -7.50
CA ARG A 90 -1.02 -28.74 -8.27
C ARG A 90 -1.21 -28.14 -9.65
N ALA A 91 -2.44 -28.13 -10.18
CA ALA A 91 -2.70 -27.80 -11.58
C ALA A 91 -2.90 -26.30 -11.88
N SER A 92 -3.15 -25.43 -10.90
CA SER A 92 -3.28 -23.98 -11.13
C SER A 92 -3.26 -23.14 -9.86
N GLU A 93 -2.60 -21.98 -9.91
CA GLU A 93 -2.60 -20.96 -8.83
C GLU A 93 -3.73 -19.94 -8.97
N THR A 94 -4.23 -19.69 -10.18
CA THR A 94 -5.18 -18.59 -10.45
C THR A 94 -6.64 -19.04 -10.42
N ARG A 95 -6.93 -20.31 -10.72
CA ARG A 95 -8.28 -20.86 -10.74
C ARG A 95 -8.30 -22.30 -10.31
N MET A 96 -9.08 -22.64 -9.27
CA MET A 96 -9.17 -24.02 -8.76
C MET A 96 -9.45 -25.02 -9.89
N ALA A 97 -8.52 -25.94 -10.10
CA ALA A 97 -8.68 -27.07 -11.00
C ALA A 97 -9.25 -28.27 -10.24
N TYR A 98 -9.82 -29.22 -10.97
CA TYR A 98 -10.37 -30.46 -10.42
C TYR A 98 -9.71 -31.65 -11.09
N ARG A 99 -9.47 -32.70 -10.30
CA ARG A 99 -8.74 -33.87 -10.76
C ARG A 99 -9.51 -34.62 -11.83
N SER A 100 -8.74 -35.13 -12.80
CA SER A 100 -9.17 -36.27 -13.62
C SER A 100 -8.90 -37.56 -12.87
N TYR A 101 -9.78 -38.55 -13.04
CA TYR A 101 -9.64 -39.86 -12.42
C TYR A 101 -9.04 -40.85 -13.41
N THR A 102 -8.09 -41.66 -12.96
CA THR A 102 -7.58 -42.80 -13.71
C THR A 102 -8.65 -43.89 -13.85
N PRO A 103 -8.54 -44.80 -14.84
CA PRO A 103 -9.49 -45.91 -14.97
C PRO A 103 -9.61 -46.77 -13.70
N ALA A 104 -8.50 -46.97 -12.97
CA ALA A 104 -8.49 -47.71 -11.72
C ALA A 104 -9.25 -46.98 -10.59
N GLU A 105 -9.10 -45.67 -10.48
CA GLU A 105 -9.86 -44.87 -9.52
C GLU A 105 -11.34 -44.86 -9.88
N LEU A 106 -11.69 -44.61 -11.15
CA LEU A 106 -13.08 -44.64 -11.65
C LEU A 106 -13.80 -45.96 -11.32
N ALA A 107 -13.10 -47.09 -11.43
CA ALA A 107 -13.65 -48.40 -11.09
C ALA A 107 -13.96 -48.56 -9.59
N ARG A 108 -13.27 -47.82 -8.72
CA ARG A 108 -13.46 -47.85 -7.26
C ARG A 108 -14.54 -46.90 -6.79
N LEU A 109 -14.73 -45.76 -7.47
CA LEU A 109 -15.63 -44.69 -7.02
C LEU A 109 -17.06 -45.17 -6.71
N PRO A 110 -17.74 -46.02 -7.52
CA PRO A 110 -19.12 -46.44 -7.21
C PRO A 110 -19.26 -47.13 -5.85
N VAL A 111 -18.28 -47.96 -5.46
CA VAL A 111 -18.27 -48.63 -4.14
C VAL A 111 -18.00 -47.63 -3.03
N LEU A 112 -17.04 -46.71 -3.24
CA LEU A 112 -16.67 -45.71 -2.25
C LEU A 112 -17.79 -44.72 -1.94
N ILE A 113 -18.53 -44.23 -2.96
CA ILE A 113 -19.63 -43.28 -2.72
C ILE A 113 -20.89 -43.96 -2.16
N ALA A 114 -21.01 -45.28 -2.33
CA ALA A 114 -22.07 -46.08 -1.71
C ALA A 114 -21.76 -46.46 -0.25
N ASP A 115 -20.53 -46.21 0.23
CA ASP A 115 -20.13 -46.50 1.60
C ASP A 115 -20.91 -45.62 2.60
N PRO A 116 -21.56 -46.20 3.62
CA PRO A 116 -22.25 -45.43 4.65
C PRO A 116 -21.38 -44.38 5.33
N ALA A 117 -20.06 -44.63 5.47
CA ALA A 117 -19.12 -43.68 6.05
C ALA A 117 -18.98 -42.41 5.19
N TYR A 118 -19.04 -42.52 3.86
CA TYR A 118 -19.01 -41.36 2.96
C TYR A 118 -20.29 -40.53 3.08
N ALA A 119 -21.45 -41.19 3.11
CA ALA A 119 -22.74 -40.51 3.25
C ALA A 119 -22.88 -39.81 4.61
N ALA A 120 -22.33 -40.40 5.67
CA ALA A 120 -22.34 -39.85 7.02
C ALA A 120 -21.57 -38.52 7.16
N LEU A 121 -20.68 -38.20 6.21
CA LEU A 121 -19.90 -36.96 6.19
C LEU A 121 -20.61 -35.78 5.54
N LYS A 122 -21.78 -35.98 4.90
CA LYS A 122 -22.53 -34.90 4.28
C LYS A 122 -22.84 -33.73 5.23
N PRO A 123 -23.22 -33.95 6.51
CA PRO A 123 -23.40 -32.86 7.48
C PRO A 123 -22.11 -32.15 7.88
N ASP A 124 -20.95 -32.77 7.65
CA ASP A 124 -19.63 -32.21 7.96
C ASP A 124 -19.06 -31.36 6.80
N GLY A 125 -19.70 -31.37 5.62
CA GLY A 125 -19.35 -30.56 4.44
C GLY A 125 -18.65 -31.33 3.32
N HIS A 126 -18.63 -30.75 2.12
CA HIS A 126 -18.01 -31.37 0.93
C HIS A 126 -16.50 -31.56 1.10
N TYR A 127 -15.80 -30.68 1.81
CA TYR A 127 -14.37 -30.87 2.10
C TYR A 127 -14.09 -32.08 3.00
N ALA A 128 -15.00 -32.40 3.94
CA ALA A 128 -14.86 -33.60 4.76
C ALA A 128 -15.05 -34.88 3.92
N GLN A 129 -16.03 -34.86 3.01
CA GLN A 129 -16.24 -35.93 2.02
C GLN A 129 -15.03 -36.08 1.08
N ALA A 130 -14.49 -34.96 0.59
CA ALA A 130 -13.33 -34.94 -0.29
C ALA A 130 -12.08 -35.51 0.41
N TYR A 131 -11.82 -35.13 1.66
CA TYR A 131 -10.72 -35.68 2.45
C TYR A 131 -10.83 -37.20 2.61
N TRP A 132 -12.03 -37.70 2.96
CA TRP A 132 -12.27 -39.13 3.09
C TRP A 132 -12.02 -39.85 1.76
N LEU A 133 -12.58 -39.33 0.67
CA LEU A 133 -12.43 -39.93 -0.66
C LEU A 133 -10.96 -39.92 -1.12
N ALA A 134 -10.25 -38.81 -0.93
CA ALA A 134 -8.82 -38.68 -1.22
C ALA A 134 -7.97 -39.69 -0.42
N THR A 135 -8.36 -39.95 0.82
CA THR A 135 -7.71 -40.97 1.66
C THR A 135 -7.97 -42.37 1.13
N GLN A 136 -9.20 -42.71 0.76
CA GLN A 136 -9.52 -44.01 0.18
C GLN A 136 -8.81 -44.25 -1.16
N LEU A 137 -8.67 -43.19 -1.97
CA LEU A 137 -7.98 -43.26 -3.26
C LEU A 137 -6.45 -43.26 -3.13
N GLY A 138 -5.89 -43.00 -1.94
CA GLY A 138 -4.44 -42.98 -1.71
C GLY A 138 -3.75 -41.76 -2.32
N LEU A 139 -4.41 -40.60 -2.30
CA LEU A 139 -3.83 -39.36 -2.83
C LEU A 139 -2.63 -38.89 -2.00
N PRO A 140 -1.72 -38.07 -2.60
CA PRO A 140 -0.57 -37.51 -1.88
C PRO A 140 -0.96 -36.84 -0.55
N ALA A 141 -0.07 -36.92 0.45
CA ALA A 141 -0.33 -36.38 1.79
C ALA A 141 -0.68 -34.89 1.79
N GLN A 142 -0.04 -34.11 0.91
CA GLN A 142 -0.33 -32.68 0.75
C GLN A 142 -1.77 -32.41 0.28
N ASP A 143 -2.27 -33.15 -0.71
CA ASP A 143 -3.64 -33.00 -1.20
C ASP A 143 -4.64 -33.32 -0.09
N ARG A 144 -4.39 -34.41 0.65
CA ARG A 144 -5.19 -34.83 1.80
C ARG A 144 -5.16 -33.78 2.91
N PHE A 145 -3.98 -33.22 3.21
CA PHE A 145 -3.82 -32.16 4.20
C PHE A 145 -4.64 -30.91 3.84
N HIS A 146 -4.57 -30.44 2.59
CA HIS A 146 -5.33 -29.26 2.17
C HIS A 146 -6.84 -29.46 2.28
N MET A 147 -7.36 -30.66 1.93
CA MET A 147 -8.78 -30.96 2.09
C MET A 147 -9.20 -31.01 3.56
N LEU A 148 -8.39 -31.65 4.40
CA LEU A 148 -8.62 -31.74 5.84
C LEU A 148 -8.58 -30.37 6.52
N GLN A 149 -7.61 -29.55 6.16
CA GLN A 149 -7.48 -28.18 6.63
C GLN A 149 -8.71 -27.35 6.25
N ARG A 150 -9.09 -27.35 4.97
CA ARG A 150 -10.22 -26.55 4.45
C ARG A 150 -11.58 -27.00 4.98
N ALA A 151 -11.72 -28.27 5.36
CA ALA A 151 -12.91 -28.74 6.07
C ALA A 151 -13.13 -27.93 7.36
N THR A 152 -12.07 -27.60 8.10
CA THR A 152 -12.19 -26.80 9.33
C THR A 152 -12.61 -25.35 9.06
N TRP A 153 -12.31 -24.80 7.89
CA TRP A 153 -12.54 -23.39 7.57
C TRP A 153 -14.04 -23.08 7.38
N GLY A 154 -14.75 -23.97 6.68
CA GLY A 154 -16.19 -23.88 6.43
C GLY A 154 -17.07 -24.17 7.65
N ALA A 155 -16.49 -24.66 8.75
CA ALA A 155 -17.22 -25.03 9.95
C ALA A 155 -17.62 -23.80 10.79
N ARG A 156 -18.86 -23.34 10.63
CA ARG A 156 -19.43 -22.20 11.39
C ARG A 156 -19.91 -22.56 12.78
N ALA A 157 -20.48 -23.75 12.95
CA ALA A 157 -20.99 -24.20 14.24
C ALA A 157 -19.85 -24.77 15.10
N ALA A 158 -19.71 -24.30 16.34
CA ALA A 158 -18.65 -24.72 17.25
C ALA A 158 -18.56 -26.26 17.43
N PRO A 159 -19.66 -27.02 17.59
CA PRO A 159 -19.58 -28.48 17.68
C PRO A 159 -19.04 -29.15 16.41
N LEU A 160 -19.40 -28.65 15.22
CA LEU A 160 -18.89 -29.19 13.96
C LEU A 160 -17.39 -28.87 13.82
N ARG A 161 -17.01 -27.62 14.09
CA ARG A 161 -15.61 -27.20 14.04
C ARG A 161 -14.75 -28.03 14.97
N ARG A 162 -15.17 -28.21 16.23
CA ARG A 162 -14.45 -29.04 17.19
C ARG A 162 -14.21 -30.46 16.66
N ARG A 163 -15.24 -31.13 16.11
CA ARG A 163 -15.09 -32.47 15.53
C ARG A 163 -14.08 -32.50 14.37
N LEU A 164 -14.12 -31.50 13.49
CA LEU A 164 -13.22 -31.43 12.34
C LEU A 164 -11.78 -31.11 12.76
N VAL A 165 -11.58 -30.27 13.77
CA VAL A 165 -10.26 -30.02 14.36
C VAL A 165 -9.74 -31.25 15.11
N GLU A 166 -10.60 -32.00 15.81
CA GLU A 166 -10.24 -33.30 16.42
C GLU A 166 -9.75 -34.30 15.35
N ARG A 167 -10.44 -34.40 14.22
CA ARG A 167 -9.98 -35.21 13.08
C ARG A 167 -8.65 -34.71 12.52
N MET A 168 -8.51 -33.39 12.33
CA MET A 168 -7.27 -32.78 11.86
C MET A 168 -6.09 -33.15 12.78
N VAL A 169 -6.25 -32.98 14.10
CA VAL A 169 -5.22 -33.31 15.08
C VAL A 169 -4.89 -34.81 15.11
N ALA A 170 -5.86 -35.68 14.87
CA ALA A 170 -5.66 -37.13 14.83
C ALA A 170 -4.88 -37.58 13.58
N ASP A 171 -5.20 -37.01 12.41
CA ASP A 171 -4.70 -37.51 11.13
C ASP A 171 -3.42 -36.79 10.66
N LEU A 172 -3.20 -35.53 11.05
CA LEU A 172 -2.02 -34.74 10.63
C LEU A 172 -0.67 -35.41 10.94
N PRO A 173 -0.44 -36.05 12.11
CA PRO A 173 0.84 -36.72 12.38
C PRO A 173 1.23 -37.73 11.28
N GLY A 174 0.26 -38.53 10.82
CA GLY A 174 0.49 -39.49 9.74
C GLY A 174 0.74 -38.84 8.38
N LEU A 175 0.18 -37.65 8.13
CA LEU A 175 0.43 -36.87 6.91
C LEU A 175 1.80 -36.18 6.94
N ILE A 176 2.26 -35.73 8.12
CA ILE A 176 3.56 -35.08 8.32
C ILE A 176 4.70 -36.08 8.07
N ASP A 177 4.53 -37.32 8.51
CA ASP A 177 5.56 -38.37 8.42
C ASP A 177 5.59 -39.07 7.04
N ASP A 178 4.73 -38.68 6.10
CA ASP A 178 4.70 -39.21 4.73
C ASP A 178 5.95 -38.76 3.95
N ALA A 179 6.62 -39.72 3.29
CA ALA A 179 7.88 -39.51 2.59
C ALA A 179 7.80 -38.47 1.45
N GLY A 180 6.60 -38.19 0.94
CA GLY A 180 6.38 -37.20 -0.12
C GLY A 180 6.36 -35.74 0.35
N VAL A 181 6.48 -35.46 1.64
CA VAL A 181 6.33 -34.10 2.21
C VAL A 181 7.70 -33.47 2.50
N THR A 182 7.95 -32.31 1.91
CA THR A 182 9.20 -31.55 2.09
C THR A 182 9.35 -31.02 3.53
N PRO A 183 10.58 -30.72 3.99
CA PRO A 183 10.78 -30.14 5.33
C PRO A 183 10.00 -28.84 5.58
N ALA A 184 9.81 -28.00 4.54
CA ALA A 184 9.05 -26.76 4.64
C ALA A 184 7.54 -27.03 4.83
N GLU A 185 7.00 -27.99 4.10
CA GLU A 185 5.61 -28.42 4.25
C GLU A 185 5.38 -29.09 5.61
N GLN A 186 6.32 -29.91 6.09
CA GLN A 186 6.25 -30.50 7.42
C GLN A 186 6.21 -29.43 8.52
N ARG A 187 7.03 -28.36 8.41
CA ARG A 187 6.98 -27.23 9.35
C ARG A 187 5.59 -26.58 9.34
N THR A 188 5.04 -26.34 8.15
CA THR A 188 3.71 -25.76 7.96
C THR A 188 2.61 -26.64 8.56
N MET A 189 2.61 -27.94 8.30
CA MET A 189 1.63 -28.87 8.86
C MET A 189 1.76 -28.99 10.39
N ARG A 190 2.98 -29.01 10.93
CA ARG A 190 3.22 -28.99 12.40
C ARG A 190 2.64 -27.73 13.05
N TRP A 191 2.75 -26.57 12.40
CA TRP A 191 2.12 -25.34 12.88
C TRP A 191 0.60 -25.48 13.01
N TYR A 192 -0.07 -26.03 12.01
CA TYR A 192 -1.53 -26.27 12.09
C TYR A 192 -1.91 -27.34 13.11
N LEU A 193 -1.05 -28.35 13.33
CA LEU A 193 -1.23 -29.31 14.41
C LEU A 193 -1.15 -28.63 15.79
N ILE A 194 -0.16 -27.75 16.01
CA ILE A 194 -0.01 -26.96 17.24
C ILE A 194 -1.25 -26.08 17.46
N ASN A 195 -1.69 -25.36 16.44
CA ASN A 195 -2.89 -24.52 16.54
C ASN A 195 -4.15 -25.36 16.81
N GLY A 196 -4.30 -26.52 16.16
CA GLY A 196 -5.41 -27.43 16.40
C GLY A 196 -5.42 -27.96 17.84
N LEU A 197 -4.25 -28.33 18.40
CA LEU A 197 -4.13 -28.73 19.80
C LEU A 197 -4.54 -27.59 20.76
N ARG A 198 -4.11 -26.36 20.50
CA ARG A 198 -4.52 -25.17 21.26
C ARG A 198 -6.04 -24.98 21.21
N GLU A 199 -6.63 -25.00 20.03
CA GLU A 199 -8.08 -24.80 19.84
C GLU A 199 -8.93 -25.90 20.54
N LEU A 200 -8.38 -27.10 20.69
CA LEU A 200 -9.03 -28.17 21.46
C LEU A 200 -8.83 -28.05 22.98
N GLY A 201 -8.12 -27.03 23.45
CA GLY A 201 -7.76 -26.84 24.86
C GLY A 201 -6.62 -27.75 25.35
N ARG A 202 -5.91 -28.43 24.43
CA ARG A 202 -4.78 -29.33 24.75
C ARG A 202 -3.47 -28.55 24.83
N PHE A 203 -3.45 -27.52 25.67
CA PHE A 203 -2.37 -26.52 25.77
C PHE A 203 -0.98 -27.11 26.05
N ASP A 204 -0.88 -28.07 26.98
CA ASP A 204 0.41 -28.69 27.31
C ASP A 204 1.00 -29.47 26.12
N ALA A 205 0.15 -30.17 25.36
CA ALA A 205 0.56 -30.87 24.15
C ALA A 205 0.98 -29.89 23.04
N ALA A 206 0.22 -28.79 22.89
CA ALA A 206 0.57 -27.72 21.95
C ALA A 206 1.93 -27.09 22.29
N LEU A 207 2.18 -26.77 23.57
CA LEU A 207 3.43 -26.18 24.04
C LEU A 207 4.61 -27.13 23.89
N ALA A 208 4.43 -28.42 24.22
CA ALA A 208 5.46 -29.43 24.05
C ALA A 208 5.85 -29.62 22.58
N LEU A 209 4.86 -29.59 21.66
CA LEU A 209 5.11 -29.69 20.23
C LEU A 209 5.78 -28.42 19.68
N LEU A 210 5.35 -27.24 20.12
CA LEU A 210 5.96 -25.96 19.76
C LEU A 210 7.42 -25.87 20.22
N GLY A 211 7.73 -26.36 21.42
CA GLY A 211 9.11 -26.43 21.94
C GLY A 211 10.02 -27.31 21.08
N LYS A 212 9.51 -28.40 20.51
CA LYS A 212 10.25 -29.26 19.58
C LYS A 212 10.44 -28.63 18.19
N ALA A 213 9.49 -27.81 17.75
CA ALA A 213 9.52 -27.19 16.43
C ALA A 213 10.54 -26.02 16.34
N GLY A 214 10.89 -25.39 17.46
CA GLY A 214 11.92 -24.35 17.55
C GLY A 214 11.45 -22.96 17.13
N ALA A 215 12.40 -22.06 16.87
CA ALA A 215 12.13 -20.67 16.47
C ALA A 215 11.61 -20.55 15.02
N ASP A 216 11.86 -21.55 14.17
CA ASP A 216 11.41 -21.56 12.77
C ASP A 216 9.98 -22.12 12.61
N ALA A 217 9.25 -22.27 13.72
CA ALA A 217 7.92 -22.85 13.77
C ALA A 217 6.85 -21.81 13.39
N GLY A 218 6.63 -21.59 12.11
CA GLY A 218 5.53 -20.76 11.65
C GLY A 218 5.78 -20.12 10.28
N PRO A 219 4.75 -19.49 9.69
CA PRO A 219 4.89 -18.71 8.45
C PRO A 219 5.54 -17.34 8.68
N GLU A 220 5.60 -16.85 9.92
CA GLU A 220 6.08 -15.51 10.28
C GLU A 220 7.09 -15.57 11.43
N ALA A 221 8.02 -14.61 11.48
CA ALA A 221 9.13 -14.57 12.45
C ALA A 221 8.67 -14.54 13.92
N ASP A 222 7.55 -13.86 14.22
CA ASP A 222 7.00 -13.74 15.57
C ASP A 222 5.96 -14.82 15.90
N GLY A 223 5.63 -15.68 14.93
CA GLY A 223 4.61 -16.73 15.06
C GLY A 223 4.78 -17.61 16.31
N PRO A 224 5.96 -18.22 16.56
CA PRO A 224 6.16 -19.08 17.73
C PRO A 224 5.88 -18.38 19.06
N GLU A 225 6.33 -17.13 19.22
CA GLU A 225 6.17 -16.40 20.48
C GLU A 225 4.73 -15.96 20.69
N ALA A 226 4.07 -15.49 19.63
CA ALA A 226 2.64 -15.20 19.65
C ALA A 226 1.80 -16.44 20.01
N MET A 227 2.18 -17.62 19.50
CA MET A 227 1.53 -18.90 19.86
C MET A 227 1.77 -19.27 21.31
N ARG A 228 2.99 -19.06 21.85
CA ARG A 228 3.26 -19.27 23.28
C ARG A 228 2.38 -18.39 24.16
N ARG A 229 2.19 -17.11 23.80
CA ARG A 229 1.29 -16.20 24.53
C ARG A 229 -0.16 -16.67 24.47
N ALA A 230 -0.67 -17.02 23.27
CA ALA A 230 -2.03 -17.56 23.12
C ALA A 230 -2.26 -18.82 23.96
N ILE A 231 -1.27 -19.72 24.02
CA ILE A 231 -1.31 -20.94 24.85
C ILE A 231 -1.27 -20.59 26.34
N ALA A 232 -0.41 -19.65 26.76
CA ALA A 232 -0.30 -19.21 28.15
C ALA A 232 -1.59 -18.56 28.67
N GLU A 233 -2.27 -17.80 27.81
CA GLU A 233 -3.57 -17.18 28.08
C GLU A 233 -4.73 -18.20 28.03
N ARG A 234 -4.46 -19.44 27.63
CA ARG A 234 -5.45 -20.49 27.40
C ARG A 234 -6.55 -20.06 26.43
N ASP A 235 -6.19 -19.27 25.43
CA ASP A 235 -7.12 -18.85 24.38
C ASP A 235 -7.35 -20.04 23.44
N ASP A 236 -8.55 -20.64 23.50
CA ASP A 236 -8.99 -21.77 22.69
C ASP A 236 -9.90 -21.38 21.52
N ALA A 237 -10.14 -20.09 21.25
CA ALA A 237 -10.97 -19.72 20.11
C ALA A 237 -10.30 -20.05 18.77
N ARG A 238 -11.13 -20.15 17.73
CA ARG A 238 -10.70 -20.16 16.33
C ARG A 238 -9.74 -19.00 15.99
N PHE A 239 -9.99 -17.81 16.54
CA PHE A 239 -9.24 -16.58 16.28
C PHE A 239 -8.63 -16.03 17.58
N PRO A 240 -7.52 -16.63 18.07
CA PRO A 240 -6.93 -16.22 19.34
C PRO A 240 -6.30 -14.84 19.23
N ALA A 241 -6.51 -13.99 20.23
CA ALA A 241 -6.18 -12.56 20.15
C ALA A 241 -4.71 -12.32 19.80
N GLU A 242 -3.79 -13.08 20.40
CA GLU A 242 -2.33 -12.93 20.21
C GLU A 242 -1.83 -13.31 18.82
N LEU A 243 -2.56 -14.15 18.06
CA LEU A 243 -2.14 -14.57 16.72
C LEU A 243 -2.79 -13.77 15.59
N LEU A 244 -3.58 -12.75 15.93
CA LEU A 244 -4.23 -11.90 14.96
C LEU A 244 -3.36 -10.69 14.63
N GLU A 245 -3.29 -10.37 13.33
CA GLU A 245 -2.74 -9.12 12.86
C GLU A 245 -3.45 -7.91 13.54
N PRO A 246 -2.74 -6.80 13.80
CA PRO A 246 -3.29 -5.62 14.47
C PRO A 246 -4.60 -5.10 13.86
N ARG A 247 -4.76 -5.18 12.54
CA ARG A 247 -6.01 -4.76 11.86
C ARG A 247 -7.22 -5.64 12.19
N MET A 248 -7.01 -6.93 12.49
CA MET A 248 -8.09 -7.88 12.77
C MET A 248 -8.41 -8.03 14.25
N VAL A 249 -7.46 -7.73 15.13
CA VAL A 249 -7.66 -7.91 16.57
C VAL A 249 -8.84 -7.10 17.09
N GLY A 250 -9.02 -5.84 16.64
CA GLY A 250 -10.16 -5.00 17.02
C GLY A 250 -11.49 -5.64 16.62
N GLN A 251 -11.61 -6.05 15.35
CA GLN A 251 -12.81 -6.70 14.81
C GLN A 251 -13.19 -7.97 15.58
N VAL A 252 -12.20 -8.80 15.94
CA VAL A 252 -12.45 -9.99 16.75
C VAL A 252 -12.77 -9.60 18.19
N CYS A 253 -11.99 -8.75 18.82
CA CYS A 253 -12.17 -8.38 20.22
C CYS A 253 -13.43 -7.55 20.51
N ASP A 254 -14.01 -6.91 19.50
CA ASP A 254 -15.31 -6.23 19.59
C ASP A 254 -16.49 -7.12 19.15
N GLY A 255 -16.23 -8.36 18.70
CA GLY A 255 -17.27 -9.30 18.28
C GLY A 255 -17.83 -9.05 16.88
N GLY A 256 -17.14 -8.26 16.07
CA GLY A 256 -17.50 -7.99 14.67
C GLY A 256 -17.61 -9.26 13.82
N LEU A 257 -16.87 -10.32 14.18
CA LEU A 257 -16.90 -11.61 13.48
C LEU A 257 -17.92 -12.62 14.04
N ASP A 258 -18.58 -12.33 15.17
CA ASP A 258 -19.42 -13.30 15.88
C ASP A 258 -20.63 -13.75 15.02
N ARG A 259 -21.14 -12.86 14.16
CA ARG A 259 -22.26 -13.16 13.24
C ARG A 259 -21.88 -14.17 12.14
N ILE A 260 -20.62 -14.17 11.73
CA ILE A 260 -20.14 -14.96 10.61
C ILE A 260 -19.63 -16.32 11.11
N TYR A 261 -18.81 -16.28 12.16
CA TYR A 261 -18.02 -17.42 12.63
C TYR A 261 -18.47 -17.98 13.99
N GLY A 262 -19.53 -17.43 14.58
CA GLY A 262 -20.04 -17.85 15.88
C GLY A 262 -19.44 -17.05 17.04
N PRO A 263 -20.04 -17.15 18.25
CA PRO A 263 -19.63 -16.35 19.40
C PRO A 263 -18.22 -16.73 19.87
N ARG A 264 -17.49 -15.74 20.38
CA ARG A 264 -16.18 -15.95 21.02
C ARG A 264 -16.29 -16.75 22.31
N ALA A 265 -15.27 -17.55 22.57
CA ALA A 265 -15.12 -18.24 23.85
C ALA A 265 -14.80 -17.23 24.97
N PRO A 266 -15.21 -17.49 26.24
CA PRO A 266 -14.86 -16.64 27.37
C PRO A 266 -13.36 -16.40 27.54
N ALA A 267 -12.53 -17.42 27.28
CA ALA A 267 -11.07 -17.31 27.33
C ALA A 267 -10.55 -16.24 26.35
N SER A 268 -11.12 -16.18 25.16
CA SER A 268 -10.74 -15.20 24.13
C SER A 268 -11.16 -13.78 24.47
N VAL A 269 -12.29 -13.60 25.19
CA VAL A 269 -12.66 -12.29 25.73
C VAL A 269 -11.64 -11.82 26.77
N ALA A 270 -11.16 -12.72 27.62
CA ALA A 270 -10.10 -12.42 28.59
C ALA A 270 -8.74 -12.15 27.92
N ALA A 271 -8.36 -12.92 26.90
CA ALA A 271 -7.18 -12.69 26.08
C ALA A 271 -7.24 -11.32 25.38
N CYS A 272 -8.35 -10.98 24.75
CA CYS A 272 -8.61 -9.67 24.17
C CYS A 272 -8.45 -8.52 25.16
N LYS A 273 -8.95 -8.68 26.39
CA LYS A 273 -8.76 -7.69 27.46
C LYS A 273 -7.28 -7.55 27.83
N THR A 274 -6.59 -8.67 28.06
CA THR A 274 -5.17 -8.70 28.43
C THR A 274 -4.31 -8.04 27.37
N ARG A 275 -4.56 -8.36 26.09
CA ARG A 275 -3.88 -7.72 24.95
C ARG A 275 -4.12 -6.21 24.91
N ARG A 276 -5.36 -5.75 25.09
CA ARG A 276 -5.68 -4.30 25.13
C ARG A 276 -4.98 -3.57 26.27
N GLU A 277 -4.94 -4.17 27.45
CA GLU A 277 -4.25 -3.60 28.61
C GLU A 277 -2.74 -3.50 28.35
N ARG A 278 -2.15 -4.49 27.68
CA ARG A 278 -0.75 -4.47 27.27
C ARG A 278 -0.48 -3.41 26.18
N GLU A 279 -1.29 -3.36 25.13
CA GLU A 279 -1.17 -2.35 24.07
C GLU A 279 -1.34 -0.93 24.61
N ALA A 280 -2.26 -0.72 25.55
CA ALA A 280 -2.41 0.56 26.25
C ALA A 280 -1.15 0.90 27.08
N ALA A 281 -0.62 -0.05 27.85
CA ALA A 281 0.60 0.15 28.61
C ALA A 281 1.84 0.42 27.73
N GLU A 282 1.95 -0.24 26.57
CA GLU A 282 3.01 -0.01 25.58
C GLU A 282 2.86 1.36 24.91
N PHE A 283 1.63 1.79 24.63
CA PHE A 283 1.31 3.11 24.11
C PHE A 283 1.71 4.20 25.11
N ASP A 284 1.25 4.09 26.37
CA ASP A 284 1.59 5.02 27.45
C ASP A 284 3.12 5.09 27.67
N ALA A 285 3.81 3.94 27.63
CA ALA A 285 5.26 3.88 27.74
C ALA A 285 5.98 4.51 26.54
N SER A 286 5.39 4.42 25.33
CA SER A 286 5.91 5.06 24.13
C SER A 286 5.70 6.58 24.16
N GLU A 287 4.53 7.03 24.62
CA GLU A 287 4.22 8.46 24.80
C GLU A 287 5.17 9.09 25.82
N ALA A 288 5.34 8.46 26.99
CA ALA A 288 6.29 8.91 28.01
C ALA A 288 7.74 8.98 27.48
N ALA A 289 8.15 8.02 26.65
CA ALA A 289 9.48 8.03 26.01
C ALA A 289 9.62 9.18 25.00
N ILE A 290 8.58 9.47 24.22
CA ILE A 290 8.57 10.60 23.27
C ILE A 290 8.64 11.92 24.02
N GLU A 291 7.85 12.09 25.10
CA GLU A 291 7.87 13.29 25.94
C GLU A 291 9.24 13.52 26.59
N GLU A 292 9.83 12.47 27.18
CA GLU A 292 11.19 12.50 27.71
C GLU A 292 12.19 12.91 26.61
N SER A 293 12.09 12.32 25.42
CA SER A 293 12.96 12.66 24.28
C SER A 293 12.83 14.11 23.84
N ILE A 294 11.61 14.65 23.75
CA ILE A 294 11.36 16.06 23.43
C ILE A 294 11.94 16.97 24.51
N ALA A 295 11.73 16.64 25.79
CA ALA A 295 12.24 17.42 26.91
C ALA A 295 13.78 17.47 26.92
N LEU A 296 14.43 16.33 26.70
CA LEU A 296 15.89 16.23 26.63
C LEU A 296 16.49 17.02 25.46
N ARG A 297 15.82 17.03 24.29
CA ARG A 297 16.30 17.76 23.09
C ARG A 297 16.24 19.29 23.21
N ARG A 298 15.58 19.84 24.24
CA ARG A 298 15.59 21.29 24.52
C ARG A 298 16.94 21.80 25.02
N ASP A 299 17.81 20.91 25.51
CA ASP A 299 19.19 21.21 25.91
C ASP A 299 20.17 20.25 25.19
N PRO A 300 20.60 20.58 23.96
CA PRO A 300 21.50 19.72 23.18
C PRO A 300 22.83 19.43 23.88
N ALA A 301 23.35 20.39 24.66
CA ALA A 301 24.61 20.23 25.38
C ALA A 301 24.45 19.25 26.55
N GLY A 302 23.39 19.41 27.34
CA GLY A 302 23.04 18.48 28.42
C GLY A 302 22.72 17.08 27.91
N LEU A 303 22.00 16.97 26.79
CA LEU A 303 21.73 15.70 26.13
C LEU A 303 23.02 15.00 25.70
N ALA A 304 23.93 15.70 25.03
CA ALA A 304 25.23 15.15 24.63
C ALA A 304 26.02 14.56 25.81
N ALA A 305 26.06 15.29 26.94
CA ALA A 305 26.71 14.81 28.15
C ALA A 305 26.05 13.55 28.72
N ARG A 306 24.71 13.48 28.74
CA ARG A 306 23.95 12.29 29.18
C ARG A 306 24.18 11.09 28.28
N CYS A 307 24.19 11.29 26.96
CA CYS A 307 24.44 10.21 26.01
C CYS A 307 25.84 9.59 26.17
N ALA A 308 26.84 10.42 26.47
CA ALA A 308 28.20 9.97 26.73
C ALA A 308 28.35 9.28 28.10
N ALA A 309 27.65 9.77 29.13
CA ALA A 309 27.73 9.24 30.49
C ALA A 309 26.92 7.94 30.70
N THR A 310 25.84 7.74 29.94
CA THR A 310 24.95 6.58 30.10
C THR A 310 25.18 5.56 28.99
N ALA A 311 25.67 4.37 29.36
CA ALA A 311 25.83 3.24 28.45
C ALA A 311 24.50 2.89 27.77
N GLU A 312 24.55 2.50 26.48
CA GLU A 312 23.36 2.29 25.63
C GLU A 312 22.29 1.40 26.28
N ARG A 313 22.67 0.23 26.81
CA ARG A 313 21.78 -0.71 27.52
C ARG A 313 21.14 -0.17 28.81
N ALA A 314 21.66 0.94 29.35
CA ALA A 314 21.19 1.55 30.59
C ALA A 314 20.38 2.83 30.33
N ARG A 315 20.20 3.24 29.08
CA ARG A 315 19.37 4.40 28.72
C ARG A 315 17.90 4.05 28.89
N SER A 316 17.11 4.99 29.41
CA SER A 316 15.65 4.95 29.25
C SER A 316 15.30 4.96 27.76
N ARG A 317 14.09 4.50 27.40
CA ARG A 317 13.62 4.54 26.01
C ARG A 317 13.67 5.96 25.44
N GLY A 318 13.25 6.96 26.22
CA GLY A 318 13.29 8.36 25.79
C GLY A 318 14.70 8.93 25.66
N LEU A 319 15.62 8.60 26.58
CA LEU A 319 17.03 8.97 26.43
C LEU A 319 17.67 8.29 25.22
N ALA A 320 17.39 7.01 24.97
CA ALA A 320 17.90 6.29 23.80
C ALA A 320 17.46 6.98 22.50
N MET A 321 16.16 7.25 22.36
CA MET A 321 15.59 7.98 21.22
C MET A 321 16.19 9.39 21.07
N ALA A 322 16.38 10.12 22.16
CA ALA A 322 16.99 11.45 22.12
C ALA A 322 18.46 11.39 21.68
N CYS A 323 19.22 10.41 22.16
CA CYS A 323 20.61 10.21 21.78
C CYS A 323 20.76 9.83 20.31
N GLU A 324 19.89 8.94 19.80
CA GLU A 324 19.83 8.58 18.39
C GLU A 324 19.51 9.80 17.52
N ALA A 325 18.43 10.53 17.83
CA ALA A 325 18.07 11.75 17.09
C ALA A 325 19.18 12.83 17.12
N GLN A 326 19.90 12.96 18.24
CA GLN A 326 21.03 13.88 18.36
C GLN A 326 22.24 13.44 17.53
N GLN A 327 22.45 12.13 17.40
CA GLN A 327 23.49 11.55 16.55
C GLN A 327 23.11 11.73 15.07
N ASP A 328 21.88 11.41 14.69
CA ASP A 328 21.34 11.62 13.33
C ASP A 328 21.47 13.08 12.89
N ALA A 329 21.14 14.03 13.78
CA ALA A 329 21.30 15.46 13.47
C ALA A 329 22.77 15.88 13.24
N ARG A 330 23.72 15.25 13.94
CA ARG A 330 25.16 15.49 13.72
C ARG A 330 25.63 14.86 12.41
N ASP A 331 25.15 13.66 12.14
CA ASP A 331 25.49 12.92 10.93
C ASP A 331 24.89 13.61 9.69
N GLU A 332 23.67 14.15 9.76
CA GLU A 332 23.07 15.00 8.72
C GLU A 332 23.89 16.29 8.53
N ALA A 333 24.28 16.98 9.60
CA ALA A 333 25.12 18.18 9.49
C ALA A 333 26.49 17.89 8.86
N ALA A 334 27.14 16.76 9.20
CA ALA A 334 28.38 16.34 8.58
C ALA A 334 28.18 15.86 7.13
N ALA A 335 27.01 15.32 6.81
CA ALA A 335 26.63 14.96 5.45
C ALA A 335 26.52 16.19 4.54
N ASP A 336 26.03 17.33 5.07
CA ASP A 336 25.97 18.58 4.34
C ASP A 336 27.35 19.00 3.81
N GLU A 337 28.42 18.78 4.58
CA GLU A 337 29.80 19.03 4.15
C GLU A 337 30.22 18.10 3.00
N LEU A 338 29.88 16.80 3.09
CA LEU A 338 30.20 15.81 2.05
C LEU A 338 29.52 16.12 0.72
N VAL A 339 28.31 16.67 0.74
CA VAL A 339 27.54 17.00 -0.48
C VAL A 339 28.17 18.14 -1.30
N THR A 340 29.05 18.95 -0.69
CA THR A 340 29.73 20.04 -1.42
C THR A 340 30.68 19.52 -2.53
N ASP A 341 31.23 18.32 -2.37
CA ASP A 341 32.00 17.61 -3.40
C ASP A 341 31.18 16.44 -3.97
N GLY A 342 30.21 16.79 -4.82
CA GLY A 342 29.32 15.82 -5.47
C GLY A 342 30.03 14.66 -6.16
N PRO A 343 31.09 14.87 -6.97
CA PRO A 343 31.85 13.79 -7.59
C PRO A 343 32.49 12.82 -6.59
N ALA A 344 33.14 13.32 -5.52
CA ALA A 344 33.73 12.47 -4.50
C ALA A 344 32.66 11.68 -3.74
N LEU A 345 31.54 12.34 -3.39
CA LEU A 345 30.41 11.68 -2.74
C LEU A 345 29.80 10.58 -3.61
N ALA A 346 29.54 10.85 -4.89
CA ALA A 346 29.01 9.86 -5.83
C ALA A 346 29.90 8.60 -5.87
N ALA A 347 31.22 8.77 -5.96
CA ALA A 347 32.17 7.66 -5.94
C ALA A 347 32.11 6.87 -4.62
N ALA A 348 32.00 7.55 -3.47
CA ALA A 348 31.88 6.90 -2.16
C ALA A 348 30.56 6.09 -2.04
N CYS A 349 29.44 6.63 -2.53
CA CYS A 349 28.14 5.97 -2.53
C CYS A 349 28.09 4.77 -3.49
N ASP A 350 28.72 4.88 -4.66
CA ASP A 350 28.85 3.78 -5.60
C ASP A 350 29.76 2.66 -5.04
N ALA A 351 30.83 3.00 -4.32
CA ALA A 351 31.75 2.02 -3.73
C ALA A 351 31.16 1.30 -2.50
N THR A 352 30.16 1.87 -1.83
CA THR A 352 29.61 1.36 -0.56
C THR A 352 28.18 0.84 -0.74
N PRO A 353 27.91 -0.47 -0.52
CA PRO A 353 26.55 -1.01 -0.53
C PRO A 353 25.65 -0.27 0.47
N GLU A 354 24.34 -0.17 0.22
CA GLU A 354 23.43 0.60 1.08
C GLU A 354 23.48 0.18 2.55
N THR A 355 23.53 -1.13 2.82
CA THR A 355 23.67 -1.70 4.18
C THR A 355 24.99 -1.36 4.88
N GLY A 356 26.01 -0.95 4.13
CA GLY A 356 27.30 -0.52 4.64
C GLY A 356 27.41 0.98 4.90
N ARG A 357 26.47 1.79 4.39
CA ARG A 357 26.46 3.25 4.59
C ARG A 357 26.00 3.55 6.02
N LYS A 358 26.83 4.27 6.78
CA LYS A 358 26.55 4.63 8.19
C LYS A 358 26.93 6.08 8.46
N GLY A 359 26.29 6.66 9.47
CA GLY A 359 26.56 8.02 9.93
C GLY A 359 26.47 9.05 8.79
N PRO A 360 27.45 9.97 8.65
CA PRO A 360 27.36 11.05 7.66
C PRO A 360 27.25 10.56 6.21
N LEU A 361 27.93 9.45 5.88
CA LEU A 361 27.88 8.89 4.52
C LEU A 361 26.47 8.38 4.17
N PHE A 362 25.73 7.83 5.14
CA PHE A 362 24.35 7.39 4.90
C PHE A 362 23.47 8.55 4.47
N HIS A 363 23.45 9.65 5.23
CA HIS A 363 22.65 10.83 4.91
C HIS A 363 23.10 11.49 3.60
N ALA A 364 24.41 11.61 3.37
CA ALA A 364 24.93 12.20 2.13
C ALA A 364 24.53 11.37 0.90
N CYS A 365 24.58 10.04 1.01
CA CYS A 365 24.14 9.16 -0.07
C CYS A 365 22.62 9.16 -0.31
N ILE A 366 21.80 9.51 0.70
CA ILE A 366 20.36 9.76 0.48
C ILE A 366 20.19 11.00 -0.40
N SER A 367 20.86 12.11 -0.08
CA SER A 367 20.81 13.32 -0.91
C SER A 367 21.29 13.06 -2.33
N TYR A 368 22.38 12.31 -2.49
CA TYR A 368 22.85 11.88 -3.80
C TYR A 368 21.83 11.00 -4.54
N GLY A 369 21.22 10.04 -3.85
CA GLY A 369 20.18 9.17 -4.41
C GLY A 369 18.98 9.95 -4.95
N ILE A 370 18.47 10.92 -4.18
CA ILE A 370 17.37 11.81 -4.60
C ILE A 370 17.75 12.59 -5.87
N SER A 371 18.95 13.20 -5.91
CA SER A 371 19.45 13.89 -7.10
C SER A 371 19.59 12.95 -8.29
N LEU A 372 20.13 11.74 -8.07
CA LEU A 372 20.33 10.73 -9.11
C LEU A 372 18.98 10.27 -9.69
N GLU A 373 18.00 9.99 -8.84
CA GLU A 373 16.65 9.59 -9.26
C GLU A 373 15.98 10.67 -10.10
N SER A 374 16.08 11.94 -9.70
CA SER A 374 15.54 13.07 -10.45
C SER A 374 16.21 13.22 -11.83
N GLU A 375 17.54 13.24 -11.87
CA GLU A 375 18.30 13.39 -13.13
C GLU A 375 18.14 12.16 -14.05
N LEU A 376 18.01 10.96 -13.46
CA LEU A 376 17.70 9.75 -14.21
C LEU A 376 16.29 9.78 -14.78
N ALA A 377 15.30 10.23 -14.01
CA ALA A 377 13.93 10.38 -14.50
C ALA A 377 13.85 11.37 -15.69
N GLU A 378 14.51 12.51 -15.59
CA GLU A 378 14.66 13.50 -16.67
C GLU A 378 15.31 12.90 -17.92
N ALA A 379 16.42 12.15 -17.75
CA ALA A 379 17.14 11.51 -18.85
C ALA A 379 16.31 10.43 -19.54
N ILE A 380 15.65 9.56 -18.76
CA ILE A 380 14.75 8.51 -19.28
C ILE A 380 13.56 9.13 -19.99
N ALA A 381 12.93 10.16 -19.41
CA ALA A 381 11.73 10.76 -19.97
C ALA A 381 11.94 11.33 -21.39
N ARG A 382 13.16 11.81 -21.68
CA ARG A 382 13.52 12.44 -22.96
C ARG A 382 14.08 11.46 -24.02
N ASP A 383 14.32 10.20 -23.68
CA ASP A 383 14.93 9.20 -24.56
C ASP A 383 14.07 7.93 -24.62
N ASP A 384 13.35 7.73 -25.74
CA ASP A 384 12.44 6.60 -25.93
C ASP A 384 13.14 5.24 -25.85
N ASP A 385 14.39 5.15 -26.32
CA ASP A 385 15.17 3.90 -26.22
C ASP A 385 15.53 3.62 -24.76
N ALA A 386 15.91 4.66 -24.01
CA ALA A 386 16.21 4.53 -22.58
C ALA A 386 14.97 4.08 -21.80
N TRP A 387 13.80 4.67 -22.08
CA TRP A 387 12.52 4.25 -21.50
C TRP A 387 12.21 2.78 -21.78
N ALA A 388 12.33 2.35 -23.04
CA ALA A 388 12.05 0.97 -23.45
C ALA A 388 12.95 -0.06 -22.76
N VAL A 389 14.20 0.31 -22.46
CA VAL A 389 15.17 -0.60 -21.81
C VAL A 389 15.07 -0.56 -20.28
N LEU A 390 14.99 0.62 -19.67
CA LEU A 390 15.05 0.81 -18.22
C LEU A 390 13.70 0.60 -17.53
N CYS A 391 12.60 0.88 -18.24
CA CYS A 391 11.24 0.80 -17.71
C CYS A 391 10.37 -0.19 -18.52
N PRO A 392 10.80 -1.46 -18.67
CA PRO A 392 10.05 -2.44 -19.44
C PRO A 392 8.69 -2.67 -18.78
N GLY A 393 7.62 -2.51 -19.56
CA GLY A 393 6.25 -2.65 -19.09
C GLY A 393 5.59 -1.37 -18.55
N GLY A 394 6.34 -0.26 -18.40
CA GLY A 394 5.81 1.05 -18.01
C GLY A 394 6.21 1.51 -16.61
N GLU A 395 5.55 2.58 -16.12
CA GLU A 395 5.86 3.22 -14.83
C GLU A 395 5.48 2.37 -13.61
N ASP A 396 4.44 1.55 -13.71
CA ASP A 396 3.88 0.76 -12.58
C ASP A 396 4.40 -0.68 -12.50
N VAL A 397 5.29 -1.08 -13.42
CA VAL A 397 5.81 -2.45 -13.43
C VAL A 397 7.00 -2.55 -12.49
N GLU A 398 6.78 -3.23 -11.37
CA GLU A 398 7.84 -3.66 -10.47
C GLU A 398 8.65 -4.78 -11.11
N VAL A 399 9.97 -4.57 -11.19
CA VAL A 399 10.93 -5.54 -11.70
C VAL A 399 11.85 -5.91 -10.55
N GLU A 400 11.71 -7.13 -10.04
CA GLU A 400 12.28 -7.55 -8.75
C GLU A 400 13.80 -7.37 -8.65
N ASP A 401 14.56 -7.63 -9.72
CA ASP A 401 16.02 -7.49 -9.71
C ASP A 401 16.53 -6.14 -10.23
N ARG A 402 15.64 -5.19 -10.59
CA ARG A 402 16.04 -3.85 -11.04
C ARG A 402 16.62 -3.04 -9.87
N ASN A 403 17.63 -2.23 -10.16
CA ASN A 403 18.19 -1.28 -9.19
C ASN A 403 17.10 -0.31 -8.67
N SER A 404 17.09 -0.06 -7.36
CA SER A 404 16.09 0.75 -6.66
C SER A 404 15.95 2.16 -7.23
N HIS A 405 17.06 2.86 -7.49
CA HIS A 405 17.04 4.20 -8.08
C HIS A 405 16.44 4.20 -9.50
N VAL A 406 16.68 3.15 -10.30
CA VAL A 406 16.04 3.03 -11.62
C VAL A 406 14.55 2.79 -11.49
N SER A 407 14.12 1.93 -10.55
CA SER A 407 12.71 1.70 -10.28
C SER A 407 11.99 2.99 -9.88
N ALA A 408 12.54 3.76 -8.94
CA ALA A 408 11.99 5.06 -8.54
C ALA A 408 11.98 6.06 -9.70
N ALA A 409 13.06 6.12 -10.49
CA ALA A 409 13.16 6.99 -11.64
C ALA A 409 12.15 6.65 -12.75
N CYS A 410 11.81 5.38 -12.97
CA CYS A 410 10.79 4.99 -13.95
C CYS A 410 9.41 5.57 -13.63
N GLY A 411 9.01 5.54 -12.35
CA GLY A 411 7.74 6.14 -11.90
C GLY A 411 7.70 7.66 -12.14
N SER A 412 8.81 8.36 -11.89
CA SER A 412 8.91 9.79 -12.16
C SER A 412 9.03 10.12 -13.66
N ALA A 413 9.74 9.29 -14.42
CA ALA A 413 9.89 9.45 -15.86
C ALA A 413 8.56 9.27 -16.61
N GLY A 414 7.70 8.34 -16.17
CA GLY A 414 6.38 8.15 -16.76
C GLY A 414 5.50 9.39 -16.64
N ARG A 415 5.44 9.97 -15.43
CA ARG A 415 4.81 11.28 -15.19
C ARG A 415 5.39 12.40 -16.05
N LEU A 416 6.72 12.54 -16.09
CA LEU A 416 7.38 13.56 -16.92
C LEU A 416 7.07 13.40 -18.42
N ARG A 417 7.01 12.15 -18.92
CA ARG A 417 6.63 11.87 -20.31
C ARG A 417 5.18 12.25 -20.59
N HIS A 418 4.27 11.94 -19.66
CA HIS A 418 2.88 12.37 -19.74
C HIS A 418 2.77 13.89 -19.76
N ASP A 419 3.47 14.58 -18.86
CA ASP A 419 3.49 16.05 -18.80
C ASP A 419 4.03 16.67 -20.09
N HIS A 420 5.17 16.19 -20.61
CA HIS A 420 5.70 16.65 -21.90
C HIS A 420 4.73 16.41 -23.06
N ALA A 421 4.01 15.28 -23.06
CA ALA A 421 3.02 14.98 -24.09
C ALA A 421 1.78 15.89 -23.97
N VAL A 422 1.35 16.22 -22.76
CA VAL A 422 0.30 17.21 -22.50
C VAL A 422 0.74 18.61 -22.96
N GLU A 423 1.96 19.03 -22.61
CA GLU A 423 2.53 20.31 -23.06
C GLU A 423 2.61 20.40 -24.59
N ALA A 424 3.01 19.31 -25.26
CA ALA A 424 3.06 19.24 -26.72
C ALA A 424 1.67 19.41 -27.37
N LEU A 425 0.62 18.83 -26.78
CA LEU A 425 -0.76 19.04 -27.23
C LEU A 425 -1.23 20.48 -26.98
N LEU A 426 -0.87 21.06 -25.83
CA LEU A 426 -1.21 22.45 -25.47
C LEU A 426 -0.50 23.49 -26.36
N ALA A 427 0.61 23.13 -27.01
CA ALA A 427 1.34 24.03 -27.92
C ALA A 427 0.55 24.40 -29.20
N ASP A 428 -0.44 23.59 -29.61
CA ASP A 428 -1.40 23.92 -30.66
C ASP A 428 -2.83 23.93 -30.10
N PRO A 429 -3.24 25.05 -29.46
CA PRO A 429 -4.54 25.13 -28.81
C PRO A 429 -5.72 25.03 -29.80
N VAL A 430 -5.53 25.37 -31.07
CA VAL A 430 -6.59 25.31 -32.09
C VAL A 430 -6.86 23.86 -32.48
N ALA A 431 -5.81 23.09 -32.75
CA ALA A 431 -5.93 21.66 -33.03
C ALA A 431 -6.48 20.90 -31.83
N LEU A 432 -6.00 21.21 -30.62
CA LEU A 432 -6.49 20.60 -29.38
C LEU A 432 -7.98 20.91 -29.14
N ASP A 433 -8.39 22.17 -29.32
CA ASP A 433 -9.81 22.58 -29.20
C ASP A 433 -10.73 21.85 -30.19
N ALA A 434 -10.23 21.51 -31.40
CA ALA A 434 -10.96 20.68 -32.33
C ALA A 434 -11.09 19.24 -31.81
N GLN A 435 -9.98 18.62 -31.38
CA GLN A 435 -9.96 17.24 -30.86
C GLN A 435 -10.85 17.07 -29.62
N CYS A 436 -10.80 18.01 -28.67
CA CYS A 436 -11.62 17.97 -27.45
C CYS A 436 -13.12 18.07 -27.75
N ARG A 437 -13.52 18.80 -28.80
CA ARG A 437 -14.93 18.92 -29.21
C ARG A 437 -15.44 17.70 -29.95
N THR A 438 -14.60 17.07 -30.78
CA THR A 438 -15.01 15.93 -31.60
C THR A 438 -14.89 14.59 -30.87
N THR A 439 -14.12 14.53 -29.79
CA THR A 439 -13.91 13.31 -28.99
C THR A 439 -14.72 13.40 -27.69
N PRO A 440 -15.78 12.58 -27.54
CA PRO A 440 -16.54 12.47 -26.28
C PRO A 440 -15.62 12.18 -25.08
N GLU A 441 -15.98 12.69 -23.90
CA GLU A 441 -15.12 12.63 -22.71
C GLU A 441 -14.76 11.20 -22.29
N ASP A 442 -15.70 10.26 -22.38
CA ASP A 442 -15.53 8.83 -22.12
C ASP A 442 -14.69 8.10 -23.19
N ALA A 443 -14.54 8.71 -24.37
CA ALA A 443 -13.72 8.20 -25.47
C ALA A 443 -12.31 8.82 -25.53
N ARG A 444 -12.00 9.81 -24.68
CA ARG A 444 -10.66 10.42 -24.64
C ARG A 444 -9.67 9.45 -23.99
N SER A 445 -8.49 9.32 -24.57
CA SER A 445 -7.36 8.73 -23.85
C SER A 445 -7.04 9.58 -22.62
N PHE A 446 -6.40 8.98 -21.61
CA PHE A 446 -5.98 9.71 -20.40
C PHE A 446 -5.14 10.96 -20.73
N LEU A 447 -4.24 10.84 -21.72
CA LEU A 447 -3.43 11.94 -22.24
C LEU A 447 -4.28 13.06 -22.85
N LEU A 448 -5.19 12.73 -23.77
CA LEU A 448 -6.06 13.73 -24.40
C LEU A 448 -7.01 14.38 -23.39
N GLY A 449 -7.55 13.59 -22.45
CA GLY A 449 -8.38 14.09 -21.35
C GLY A 449 -7.64 15.14 -20.51
N SER A 450 -6.42 14.83 -20.09
CA SER A 450 -5.55 15.75 -19.32
C SER A 450 -5.26 17.04 -20.10
N ALA A 451 -4.90 16.94 -21.38
CA ALA A 451 -4.66 18.10 -22.23
C ALA A 451 -5.91 18.96 -22.44
N CYS A 452 -7.08 18.35 -22.68
CA CYS A 452 -8.35 19.07 -22.80
C CYS A 452 -8.72 19.81 -21.51
N GLN A 453 -8.51 19.19 -20.34
CA GLN A 453 -8.74 19.83 -19.05
C GLN A 453 -7.77 21.01 -18.81
N GLY A 454 -6.48 20.83 -19.12
CA GLY A 454 -5.48 21.90 -19.06
C GLY A 454 -5.85 23.06 -19.97
N ARG A 455 -6.33 22.78 -21.19
CA ARG A 455 -6.78 23.78 -22.16
C ARG A 455 -8.01 24.55 -21.67
N GLU A 456 -8.99 23.86 -21.08
CA GLU A 456 -10.17 24.50 -20.50
C GLU A 456 -9.79 25.41 -19.33
N THR A 457 -8.86 24.96 -18.49
CA THR A 457 -8.30 25.77 -17.39
C THR A 457 -7.64 27.05 -17.93
N GLN A 458 -6.83 26.97 -19.00
CA GLN A 458 -6.24 28.15 -19.64
C GLN A 458 -7.28 29.14 -20.17
N LYS A 459 -8.36 28.65 -20.79
CA LYS A 459 -9.48 29.50 -21.26
C LYS A 459 -10.19 30.18 -20.09
N GLN A 460 -10.43 29.43 -19.02
CA GLN A 460 -11.08 29.94 -17.82
C GLN A 460 -10.22 31.04 -17.16
N VAL A 461 -8.91 30.82 -16.99
CA VAL A 461 -7.96 31.83 -16.50
C VAL A 461 -7.95 33.08 -17.40
N ALA A 462 -7.85 32.91 -18.72
CA ALA A 462 -7.89 34.03 -19.66
C ALA A 462 -9.21 34.82 -19.58
N ARG A 463 -10.34 34.13 -19.40
CA ARG A 463 -11.66 34.75 -19.22
C ARG A 463 -11.74 35.52 -17.91
N ILE A 464 -11.24 34.95 -16.80
CA ILE A 464 -11.16 35.62 -15.51
C ILE A 464 -10.32 36.90 -15.63
N ASP A 465 -9.18 36.83 -16.29
CA ASP A 465 -8.29 37.97 -16.51
C ASP A 465 -8.96 39.07 -17.35
N LEU A 466 -9.67 38.69 -18.43
CA LEU A 466 -10.45 39.62 -19.24
C LEU A 466 -11.52 40.30 -18.39
N LEU A 467 -12.32 39.53 -17.65
CA LEU A 467 -13.40 40.07 -16.80
C LEU A 467 -12.85 40.93 -15.65
N ALA A 468 -11.65 40.62 -15.13
CA ALA A 468 -11.03 41.40 -14.07
C ALA A 468 -10.50 42.75 -14.58
N THR A 469 -10.13 42.85 -15.86
CA THR A 469 -9.51 44.04 -16.46
C THR A 469 -10.49 44.90 -17.27
N ASP A 470 -11.52 44.30 -17.87
CA ASP A 470 -12.56 44.99 -18.64
C ASP A 470 -13.85 45.13 -17.82
N ALA A 471 -14.11 46.34 -17.34
CA ALA A 471 -15.29 46.65 -16.54
C ALA A 471 -16.61 46.50 -17.32
N ALA A 472 -16.62 46.73 -18.63
CA ALA A 472 -17.81 46.58 -19.46
C ALA A 472 -18.12 45.09 -19.69
N ALA A 473 -17.10 44.27 -19.94
CA ALA A 473 -17.24 42.81 -20.00
C ALA A 473 -17.75 42.23 -18.69
N PHE A 474 -17.16 42.64 -17.56
CA PHE A 474 -17.63 42.24 -16.23
C PHE A 474 -19.08 42.62 -15.97
N ALA A 475 -19.49 43.86 -16.27
CA ALA A 475 -20.86 44.32 -16.04
C ALA A 475 -21.87 43.53 -16.89
N ARG A 476 -21.52 43.22 -18.14
CA ARG A 476 -22.35 42.43 -19.05
C ARG A 476 -22.51 40.98 -18.60
N GLU A 477 -21.42 40.29 -18.28
CA GLU A 477 -21.45 38.84 -18.00
C GLU A 477 -21.77 38.53 -16.53
N CYS A 478 -21.24 39.32 -15.61
CA CYS A 478 -21.33 39.07 -14.18
C CYS A 478 -22.42 39.90 -13.48
N GLY A 479 -23.12 40.79 -14.20
CA GLY A 479 -24.15 41.67 -13.63
C GLY A 479 -25.25 40.93 -12.87
N ARG A 480 -25.66 39.74 -13.37
CA ARG A 480 -26.68 38.88 -12.73
C ARG A 480 -26.23 38.24 -11.40
N TYR A 481 -24.93 38.22 -11.13
CA TYR A 481 -24.33 37.63 -9.93
C TYR A 481 -23.90 38.66 -8.89
N ARG A 482 -24.00 39.96 -9.20
CA ARG A 482 -23.41 41.05 -8.40
C ARG A 482 -23.76 41.01 -6.92
N GLY A 483 -25.02 40.72 -6.59
CA GLY A 483 -25.48 40.62 -5.20
C GLY A 483 -24.94 39.40 -4.44
N ARG A 484 -24.69 38.28 -5.14
CA ARG A 484 -24.15 37.05 -4.54
C ARG A 484 -22.64 37.10 -4.38
N ILE A 485 -21.94 37.65 -5.38
CA ILE A 485 -20.48 37.80 -5.37
C ILE A 485 -20.02 38.65 -4.18
N ALA A 486 -20.72 39.75 -3.89
CA ALA A 486 -20.38 40.63 -2.78
C ALA A 486 -20.69 40.06 -1.39
N ALA A 487 -21.64 39.12 -1.29
CA ALA A 487 -22.15 38.59 -0.03
C ALA A 487 -21.50 37.28 0.42
N SER A 488 -20.98 36.47 -0.52
CA SER A 488 -20.46 35.14 -0.22
C SER A 488 -18.98 35.15 0.14
N LYS A 489 -18.64 34.53 1.28
CA LYS A 489 -17.26 34.21 1.66
C LYS A 489 -16.81 32.82 1.16
N GLN A 490 -17.73 32.00 0.66
CA GLN A 490 -17.40 30.67 0.13
C GLN A 490 -16.82 30.82 -1.29
N MET A 491 -15.90 29.95 -1.69
CA MET A 491 -15.33 29.96 -3.05
C MET A 491 -16.12 29.07 -4.01
N SER A 492 -16.68 27.97 -3.54
CA SER A 492 -17.48 27.05 -4.36
C SER A 492 -18.94 27.50 -4.47
N GLY A 493 -19.51 27.41 -5.66
CA GLY A 493 -20.95 27.48 -5.90
C GLY A 493 -21.35 26.45 -6.95
N ASP A 494 -22.62 26.05 -6.98
CA ASP A 494 -23.12 25.04 -7.93
C ASP A 494 -23.10 25.54 -9.40
N ASP A 495 -22.88 26.85 -9.61
CA ASP A 495 -22.85 27.51 -10.92
C ASP A 495 -21.42 27.96 -11.29
N LYS A 496 -20.82 27.28 -12.28
CA LYS A 496 -19.46 27.59 -12.78
C LYS A 496 -19.30 29.02 -13.29
N GLU A 497 -20.37 29.61 -13.84
CA GLU A 497 -20.34 31.00 -14.33
C GLU A 497 -20.31 31.99 -13.16
N GLU A 498 -20.97 31.67 -12.04
CA GLU A 498 -20.88 32.46 -10.82
C GLU A 498 -19.46 32.43 -10.25
N GLU A 499 -18.81 31.27 -10.25
CA GLU A 499 -17.45 31.08 -9.76
C GLU A 499 -16.43 31.88 -10.57
N VAL A 500 -16.48 31.82 -11.91
CA VAL A 500 -15.64 32.64 -12.80
C VAL A 500 -15.79 34.13 -12.51
N CYS A 501 -17.03 34.60 -12.37
CA CYS A 501 -17.32 35.99 -12.04
C CYS A 501 -16.84 36.39 -10.64
N ARG A 502 -16.89 35.48 -9.67
CA ARG A 502 -16.38 35.69 -8.31
C ARG A 502 -14.86 35.81 -8.29
N TRP A 503 -14.15 34.91 -8.99
CA TRP A 503 -12.70 34.98 -9.14
C TRP A 503 -12.26 36.26 -9.87
N ALA A 504 -12.96 36.66 -10.93
CA ALA A 504 -12.69 37.91 -11.64
C ALA A 504 -12.89 39.15 -10.74
N HIS A 505 -13.94 39.16 -9.92
CA HIS A 505 -14.17 40.22 -8.94
C HIS A 505 -13.03 40.29 -7.91
N ASN A 506 -12.68 39.16 -7.31
CA ASN A 506 -11.60 39.07 -6.33
C ASN A 506 -10.27 39.53 -6.93
N LEU A 507 -9.92 39.05 -8.12
CA LEU A 507 -8.70 39.42 -8.82
C LEU A 507 -8.62 40.93 -9.07
N ARG A 508 -9.72 41.54 -9.54
CA ARG A 508 -9.81 42.99 -9.76
C ARG A 508 -9.56 43.77 -8.48
N GLU A 509 -10.27 43.43 -7.42
CA GLU A 509 -10.17 44.14 -6.15
C GLU A 509 -8.80 43.93 -5.49
N ASN A 510 -8.25 42.72 -5.56
CA ASN A 510 -6.94 42.38 -5.00
C ASN A 510 -5.81 43.05 -5.79
N ARG A 511 -5.90 43.16 -7.13
CA ARG A 511 -4.96 43.95 -7.94
C ARG A 511 -4.94 45.42 -7.54
N LYS A 512 -6.11 46.00 -7.23
CA LYS A 512 -6.20 47.39 -6.73
C LYS A 512 -5.48 47.52 -5.38
N VAL A 513 -5.76 46.62 -4.42
CA VAL A 513 -5.08 46.61 -3.12
C VAL A 513 -3.56 46.49 -3.28
N ILE A 514 -3.09 45.60 -4.15
CA ILE A 514 -1.66 45.42 -4.43
C ILE A 514 -1.06 46.70 -5.03
N ALA A 515 -1.70 47.31 -6.01
CA ALA A 515 -1.22 48.54 -6.63
C ALA A 515 -1.15 49.70 -5.62
N ASP A 516 -2.19 49.88 -4.80
CA ASP A 516 -2.25 50.91 -3.76
C ASP A 516 -1.15 50.70 -2.69
N ALA A 517 -0.86 49.44 -2.34
CA ALA A 517 0.19 49.08 -1.38
C ALA A 517 1.60 49.20 -1.98
N GLN A 518 1.81 48.81 -3.23
CA GLN A 518 3.07 48.98 -3.95
C GLN A 518 3.43 50.46 -4.14
N ALA A 519 2.44 51.32 -4.38
CA ALA A 519 2.62 52.77 -4.40
C ALA A 519 3.12 53.33 -3.05
N GLN A 520 2.92 52.59 -1.96
CA GLN A 520 3.42 52.90 -0.61
C GLN A 520 4.75 52.18 -0.28
N GLY A 521 5.34 51.48 -1.24
CA GLY A 521 6.59 50.72 -1.05
C GLY A 521 6.43 49.40 -0.30
N LEU A 522 5.22 48.86 -0.19
CA LEU A 522 4.95 47.57 0.45
C LEU A 522 5.11 46.40 -0.55
N ILE A 523 5.45 45.22 -0.02
CA ILE A 523 5.54 43.96 -0.75
C ILE A 523 4.31 43.12 -0.39
N CYS A 524 3.57 42.65 -1.40
CA CYS A 524 2.35 41.85 -1.21
C CYS A 524 2.57 40.39 -1.65
N SER A 525 1.99 39.44 -0.91
CA SER A 525 1.97 38.03 -1.32
C SER A 525 1.04 37.81 -2.53
N PRO A 526 1.46 37.04 -3.57
CA PRO A 526 0.64 36.74 -4.73
C PRO A 526 -0.41 35.64 -4.48
N GLU A 527 -0.33 34.90 -3.37
CA GLU A 527 -1.08 33.66 -3.14
C GLU A 527 -2.60 33.87 -3.05
N THR A 528 -3.07 35.07 -2.71
CA THR A 528 -4.49 35.33 -2.48
C THR A 528 -5.18 36.00 -3.68
N LEU A 529 -4.51 36.14 -4.82
CA LEU A 529 -4.97 36.93 -5.97
C LEU A 529 -6.42 36.61 -6.39
N TYR A 530 -6.78 35.33 -6.48
CA TYR A 530 -8.11 34.88 -6.92
C TYR A 530 -9.10 34.62 -5.75
N THR A 531 -8.63 34.73 -4.51
CA THR A 531 -9.40 34.39 -3.30
C THR A 531 -10.19 35.59 -2.77
N PRO A 532 -11.25 35.38 -1.96
CA PRO A 532 -11.95 36.49 -1.30
C PRO A 532 -11.10 37.20 -0.23
N PHE A 533 -9.92 36.66 0.12
CA PHE A 533 -9.02 37.26 1.09
C PHE A 533 -8.15 38.33 0.41
N ARG A 534 -7.99 39.46 1.11
CA ARG A 534 -7.12 40.55 0.64
C ARG A 534 -5.65 40.14 0.78
N PRO A 535 -4.80 40.45 -0.22
CA PRO A 535 -3.36 40.21 -0.13
C PRO A 535 -2.78 40.85 1.12
N ARG A 536 -2.00 40.07 1.87
CA ARG A 536 -1.20 40.62 2.96
C ARG A 536 -0.02 41.37 2.35
N CYS A 537 0.02 42.67 2.59
CA CYS A 537 1.09 43.55 2.16
C CYS A 537 1.87 44.02 3.38
N VAL A 538 3.18 43.87 3.36
CA VAL A 538 4.08 44.17 4.48
C VAL A 538 5.23 45.05 4.02
N THR A 539 5.93 45.69 4.95
CA THR A 539 7.13 46.45 4.60
C THR A 539 8.22 45.50 4.09
N LYS A 540 9.21 46.03 3.34
CA LYS A 540 10.37 45.21 2.94
C LYS A 540 11.06 44.55 4.16
N ALA A 541 11.20 45.28 5.27
CA ALA A 541 11.83 44.76 6.48
C ALA A 541 11.03 43.58 7.08
N ASP A 542 9.71 43.69 7.12
CA ASP A 542 8.84 42.61 7.60
C ASP A 542 8.85 41.40 6.67
N HIS A 543 8.86 41.63 5.35
CA HIS A 543 8.97 40.57 4.34
C HIS A 543 10.30 39.81 4.49
N ASP A 544 11.42 40.54 4.58
CA ASP A 544 12.74 39.96 4.77
C ASP A 544 12.82 39.20 6.10
N ALA A 545 12.16 39.69 7.17
CA ALA A 545 12.07 39.01 8.46
C ALA A 545 11.18 37.75 8.41
N GLU A 546 10.07 37.78 7.68
CA GLU A 546 9.21 36.62 7.45
C GLU A 546 9.94 35.56 6.62
N GLN A 547 10.62 35.95 5.54
CA GLN A 547 11.48 35.05 4.77
C GLN A 547 12.61 34.48 5.63
N ALA A 548 13.24 35.27 6.49
CA ALA A 548 14.28 34.76 7.39
C ALA A 548 13.72 33.74 8.41
N ARG A 549 12.50 33.96 8.92
CA ARG A 549 11.80 32.99 9.79
C ARG A 549 11.42 31.72 9.02
N GLU A 550 10.93 31.87 7.81
CA GLU A 550 10.56 30.76 6.93
C GLU A 550 11.80 29.92 6.56
N MET A 551 12.92 30.57 6.23
CA MET A 551 14.21 29.91 5.98
C MET A 551 14.83 29.28 7.24
N ALA A 552 14.39 29.69 8.44
CA ALA A 552 14.76 29.04 9.70
C ALA A 552 13.97 27.75 9.96
N ILE A 553 12.89 27.49 9.20
CA ILE A 553 12.15 26.23 9.21
C ILE A 553 12.99 25.19 8.44
N PRO A 554 13.46 24.11 9.09
CA PRO A 554 14.32 23.10 8.45
C PRO A 554 13.75 22.53 7.15
N GLU A 555 12.43 22.34 7.08
CA GLU A 555 11.73 21.79 5.90
C GLU A 555 11.77 22.75 4.71
N VAL A 556 11.54 24.05 4.92
CA VAL A 556 11.61 25.05 3.84
C VAL A 556 13.05 25.22 3.37
N ARG A 557 14.00 25.19 4.31
CA ARG A 557 15.42 25.20 4.00
C ARG A 557 15.81 24.01 3.13
N ARG A 558 15.25 22.80 3.36
CA ARG A 558 15.45 21.62 2.50
C ARG A 558 14.85 21.79 1.10
N LEU A 559 13.71 22.47 0.96
CA LEU A 559 13.08 22.73 -0.35
C LEU A 559 13.84 23.77 -1.18
N ARG A 560 14.51 24.73 -0.52
CA ARG A 560 15.36 25.76 -1.14
C ARG A 560 16.84 25.45 -1.00
N ASP A 561 17.16 24.18 -0.83
CA ASP A 561 18.52 23.77 -0.57
C ASP A 561 19.35 23.86 -1.86
N ASP A 562 20.28 24.80 -1.89
CA ASP A 562 21.17 25.05 -3.02
C ASP A 562 21.99 23.80 -3.41
N ARG A 563 22.08 22.79 -2.53
CA ARG A 563 22.69 21.49 -2.83
C ARG A 563 21.97 20.73 -3.95
N PHE A 564 20.68 21.00 -4.18
CA PHE A 564 19.92 20.42 -5.29
C PHE A 564 19.76 21.37 -6.47
N ALA A 565 20.35 22.57 -6.42
CA ALA A 565 20.32 23.50 -7.54
C ALA A 565 20.87 22.83 -8.80
N GLU A 566 20.33 23.19 -9.98
CA GLU A 566 20.67 22.56 -11.27
C GLU A 566 22.18 22.61 -11.57
N ASP A 567 22.87 23.63 -11.05
CA ASP A 567 24.30 23.89 -11.21
C ASP A 567 25.15 23.49 -9.99
N SER A 568 24.55 22.90 -8.95
CA SER A 568 25.27 22.39 -7.79
C SER A 568 26.25 21.28 -8.18
N SER A 569 27.29 21.09 -7.35
CA SER A 569 28.26 19.99 -7.53
C SER A 569 27.58 18.62 -7.50
N LEU A 570 26.59 18.46 -6.60
CA LEU A 570 25.81 17.24 -6.44
C LEU A 570 24.96 16.92 -7.68
N SER A 571 24.15 17.87 -8.15
CA SER A 571 23.30 17.68 -9.34
C SER A 571 24.12 17.40 -10.60
N LYS A 572 25.28 18.04 -10.75
CA LYS A 572 26.22 17.73 -11.85
C LYS A 572 26.74 16.30 -11.78
N ALA A 573 27.14 15.83 -10.60
CA ALA A 573 27.60 14.46 -10.40
C ALA A 573 26.48 13.43 -10.63
N ALA A 574 25.28 13.70 -10.12
CA ALA A 574 24.08 12.90 -10.35
C ALA A 574 23.72 12.81 -11.83
N ARG A 575 23.71 13.93 -12.56
CA ARG A 575 23.47 13.97 -14.01
C ARG A 575 24.50 13.19 -14.79
N ALA A 576 25.78 13.33 -14.46
CA ALA A 576 26.85 12.57 -15.10
C ALA A 576 26.67 11.06 -14.88
N ARG A 577 26.28 10.65 -13.67
CA ARG A 577 25.99 9.24 -13.36
C ARG A 577 24.74 8.73 -14.07
N ALA A 578 23.65 9.49 -14.07
CA ALA A 578 22.41 9.16 -14.76
C ALA A 578 22.67 8.94 -16.27
N ALA A 579 23.41 9.85 -16.90
CA ALA A 579 23.81 9.71 -18.30
C ALA A 579 24.64 8.44 -18.53
N ALA A 580 25.57 8.10 -17.62
CA ALA A 580 26.36 6.86 -17.72
C ALA A 580 25.48 5.61 -17.58
N ILE A 581 24.50 5.61 -16.68
CA ILE A 581 23.53 4.50 -16.52
C ILE A 581 22.71 4.32 -17.79
N VAL A 582 22.15 5.41 -18.34
CA VAL A 582 21.36 5.37 -19.58
C VAL A 582 22.20 4.87 -20.75
N ALA A 583 23.39 5.41 -20.95
CA ALA A 583 24.29 5.00 -22.01
C ALA A 583 24.63 3.51 -21.92
N ARG A 584 24.96 3.03 -20.71
CA ARG A 584 25.28 1.63 -20.46
C ARG A 584 24.08 0.72 -20.70
N ALA A 585 22.90 1.13 -20.25
CA ALA A 585 21.68 0.35 -20.44
C ALA A 585 21.35 0.17 -21.92
N LYS A 586 21.49 1.25 -22.71
CA LYS A 586 21.31 1.21 -24.17
C LYS A 586 22.35 0.31 -24.86
N GLU A 587 23.61 0.38 -24.44
CA GLU A 587 24.69 -0.48 -24.93
C GLU A 587 24.40 -1.96 -24.65
N ASP A 588 24.09 -2.30 -23.40
CA ASP A 588 23.88 -3.68 -22.94
C ASP A 588 22.47 -4.22 -23.29
N ARG A 589 21.54 -3.35 -23.72
CA ARG A 589 20.11 -3.62 -23.87
C ARG A 589 19.50 -4.26 -22.61
N SER A 590 19.92 -3.78 -21.45
CA SER A 590 19.49 -4.27 -20.15
C SER A 590 19.51 -3.14 -19.13
N TYR A 591 18.74 -3.26 -18.05
CA TYR A 591 18.80 -2.32 -16.94
C TYR A 591 19.85 -2.77 -15.90
N PRO A 592 20.40 -1.83 -15.11
CA PRO A 592 21.30 -2.20 -14.02
C PRO A 592 20.53 -3.02 -12.98
N LYS A 593 21.06 -4.20 -12.70
CA LYS A 593 20.55 -5.08 -11.66
C LYS A 593 20.95 -4.57 -10.29
N ARG A 594 20.13 -4.88 -9.30
CA ARG A 594 20.40 -4.61 -7.90
C ARG A 594 21.61 -5.40 -7.39
N ARG A 595 22.41 -4.77 -6.53
CA ARG A 595 23.56 -5.44 -5.92
C ARG A 595 23.13 -6.18 -4.66
N PRO A 596 23.83 -7.27 -4.29
CA PRO A 596 23.64 -7.89 -2.99
C PRO A 596 23.83 -6.86 -1.86
N GLY A 597 22.80 -6.71 -1.01
CA GLY A 597 22.82 -5.80 0.13
C GLY A 597 22.26 -4.39 -0.12
N ASP A 598 21.74 -4.09 -1.32
CA ASP A 598 20.87 -2.93 -1.56
C ASP A 598 19.42 -3.29 -1.19
N ARG A 599 18.66 -2.35 -0.62
CA ARG A 599 17.27 -2.58 -0.15
C ARG A 599 16.28 -2.67 -1.32
N TRP A 600 15.05 -3.12 -1.03
CA TRP A 600 13.90 -3.16 -1.94
C TRP A 600 13.09 -1.89 -1.82
#